data_AF-A0A1I4EUH1-F1
#
_entry.id   AF-A0A1I4EUH1-F1
#
_cell.length_a   1.000
_cell.length_b   1.000
_cell.length_c   1.000
_cell.angle_alpha   90.00
_cell.angle_beta   90.00
_cell.angle_gamma   90.00
#
_symmetry.space_group_name_H-M   'P 1'
#
loop_
_entity.id
_entity.type
_entity.pdbx_description
1 polymer ?
#
loop_
_entity_poly.entity_id
_entity_poly.type
_entity_poly.pdbx_seq_one_letter_code
_entity_poly.pdbx_strand_id
1 'polypeptide(L)'
;MPLNNKRLIERARKAGKASGKARHNRTVLRNKGLVLAYRYFTDDSISKEDSIRAHTFLLSIKAGANLPEGVPLLVHLANAVNISKDRLQRILREAAKNA
;
A
#
# COMPACT_ATOMS: atom_id res chain seq x y z
N MET A 1 -28.59 -1.64 35.78
CA MET A 1 -28.70 -2.85 34.92
C MET A 1 -27.32 -3.47 34.78
N PRO A 2 -27.13 -4.77 35.05
CA PRO A 2 -25.83 -5.41 34.83
C PRO A 2 -25.57 -5.52 33.33
N LEU A 3 -24.40 -5.07 32.88
CA LEU A 3 -23.95 -5.22 31.50
C LEU A 3 -23.94 -6.72 31.15
N ASN A 4 -24.68 -7.09 30.10
CA ASN A 4 -24.70 -8.47 29.63
C ASN A 4 -23.36 -8.80 28.96
N ASN A 5 -22.41 -9.30 29.75
CA ASN A 5 -21.02 -9.55 29.37
C ASN A 5 -20.88 -10.37 28.07
N LYS A 6 -21.82 -11.28 27.79
CA LYS A 6 -21.83 -12.06 26.54
C LYS A 6 -22.01 -11.18 25.30
N ARG A 7 -22.93 -10.21 25.34
CA ARG A 7 -23.18 -9.26 24.22
C ARG A 7 -22.00 -8.30 24.02
N LEU A 8 -21.30 -7.91 25.08
CA LEU A 8 -20.09 -7.10 24.98
C LEU A 8 -18.96 -7.86 24.27
N ILE A 9 -18.74 -9.13 24.63
CA ILE A 9 -17.73 -9.99 23.99
C ILE A 9 -18.02 -10.18 22.50
N GLU A 10 -19.29 -10.42 22.13
CA GLU A 10 -19.67 -10.55 20.72
C GLU A 10 -19.45 -9.26 19.92
N ARG A 11 -19.78 -8.11 20.49
CA ARG A 11 -19.52 -6.80 19.86
C ARG A 11 -18.02 -6.55 19.68
N ALA A 12 -17.21 -6.83 20.70
CA ALA A 12 -15.76 -6.72 20.61
C ALA A 12 -15.18 -7.63 19.50
N ARG A 13 -15.66 -8.88 19.39
CA ARG A 13 -15.25 -9.80 18.31
C ARG A 13 -15.65 -9.28 16.92
N LYS A 14 -16.86 -8.74 16.76
CA LYS A 14 -17.30 -8.15 15.49
C LYS A 14 -16.47 -6.93 15.11
N ALA A 15 -16.20 -6.03 16.06
CA ALA A 15 -15.35 -4.87 15.86
C ALA A 15 -13.91 -5.26 15.49
N GLY A 16 -13.35 -6.28 16.17
CA GLY A 16 -12.04 -6.84 15.85
C GLY A 16 -11.96 -7.40 14.43
N LYS A 17 -12.96 -8.17 14.00
CA LYS A 17 -13.05 -8.68 12.62
C LYS A 17 -13.14 -7.56 11.60
N ALA A 18 -13.97 -6.54 11.86
CA ALA A 18 -14.10 -5.38 10.97
C ALA A 18 -12.79 -4.59 10.86
N SER A 19 -12.12 -4.35 11.99
CA SER A 19 -10.80 -3.69 12.04
C SER A 19 -9.75 -4.47 11.26
N GLY A 20 -9.70 -5.81 11.43
CA GLY A 20 -8.81 -6.68 10.66
C GLY A 20 -9.05 -6.59 9.16
N LYS A 21 -10.32 -6.64 8.72
CA LYS A 21 -10.69 -6.47 7.30
C LYS A 21 -10.30 -5.09 6.76
N ALA A 22 -10.53 -4.02 7.53
CA ALA A 22 -10.13 -2.68 7.14
C ALA A 22 -8.60 -2.55 6.99
N ARG A 23 -7.82 -3.12 7.92
CA ARG A 23 -6.36 -3.17 7.83
C ARG A 23 -5.87 -3.95 6.61
N HIS A 24 -6.51 -5.08 6.31
CA HIS A 24 -6.20 -5.87 5.13
C HIS A 24 -6.46 -5.06 3.85
N ASN A 25 -7.64 -4.46 3.71
CA ASN A 25 -8.01 -3.65 2.54
C ASN A 25 -7.04 -2.48 2.33
N ARG A 26 -6.68 -1.76 3.40
CA ARG A 26 -5.66 -0.69 3.34
C ARG A 26 -4.31 -1.20 2.83
N THR A 27 -3.90 -2.39 3.28
CA THR A 27 -2.64 -3.02 2.84
C THR A 27 -2.69 -3.36 1.35
N VAL A 28 -3.81 -3.93 0.88
CA VAL A 28 -4.00 -4.26 -0.54
C VAL A 28 -3.96 -3.01 -1.41
N LEU A 29 -4.68 -1.95 -1.04
CA LEU A 29 -4.68 -0.68 -1.77
C LEU A 29 -3.29 -0.07 -1.85
N ARG A 30 -2.57 -0.02 -0.72
CA ARG A 30 -1.18 0.47 -0.68
C ARG A 30 -0.27 -0.36 -1.59
N ASN A 31 -0.37 -1.69 -1.56
CA ASN A 31 0.46 -2.56 -2.39
C ASN A 31 0.18 -2.33 -3.89
N LYS A 32 -1.09 -2.15 -4.29
CA LYS A 32 -1.45 -1.77 -5.67
C LYS A 32 -0.84 -0.42 -6.06
N GLY A 33 -0.93 0.57 -5.18
CA GLY A 33 -0.31 1.88 -5.38
C GLY A 33 1.21 1.80 -5.55
N LEU A 34 1.90 0.96 -4.77
CA LEU A 34 3.34 0.75 -4.88
C LEU A 34 3.75 0.14 -6.23
N VAL A 35 2.96 -0.81 -6.74
CA VAL A 35 3.20 -1.41 -8.05
C VAL A 35 3.02 -0.38 -9.16
N LEU A 36 1.95 0.41 -9.10
CA LEU A 36 1.70 1.49 -10.06
C LEU A 36 2.79 2.56 -10.02
N ALA A 37 3.20 2.99 -8.83
CA ALA A 37 4.29 3.94 -8.65
C ALA A 37 5.61 3.39 -9.20
N TYR A 38 5.92 2.11 -8.93
CA TYR A 38 7.11 1.48 -9.49
C TYR A 38 7.08 1.47 -11.02
N ARG A 39 5.96 1.04 -11.63
CA ARG A 39 5.77 1.05 -13.08
C ARG A 39 5.94 2.45 -13.67
N TYR A 40 5.33 3.46 -13.05
CA TYR A 40 5.46 4.86 -13.47
C TYR A 40 6.91 5.33 -13.58
N PHE A 41 7.81 4.85 -12.72
CA PHE A 41 9.23 5.21 -12.77
C PHE A 41 10.07 4.35 -13.71
N THR A 42 9.59 3.17 -14.12
CA THR A 42 10.41 2.18 -14.85
C THR A 42 9.91 1.87 -16.25
N ASP A 43 8.68 2.27 -16.59
CA ASP A 43 8.00 1.88 -17.82
C ASP A 43 7.38 3.11 -18.50
N ASP A 44 7.91 3.45 -19.66
CA ASP A 44 7.48 4.59 -20.47
C ASP A 44 6.11 4.36 -21.15
N SER A 45 5.58 3.13 -21.13
CA SER A 45 4.33 2.75 -21.80
C SER A 45 3.06 2.86 -20.93
N ILE A 46 3.18 3.44 -19.72
CA ILE A 46 2.05 3.57 -18.79
C ILE A 46 0.93 4.47 -19.35
N SER A 47 -0.32 4.04 -19.15
CA SER A 47 -1.49 4.84 -19.54
C SER A 47 -1.53 6.18 -18.79
N LYS A 48 -2.10 7.23 -19.40
CA LYS A 48 -2.26 8.53 -18.72
C LYS A 48 -3.06 8.42 -17.43
N GLU A 49 -4.10 7.59 -17.41
CA GLU A 49 -4.92 7.37 -16.21
C GLU A 49 -4.12 6.71 -15.09
N ASP A 50 -3.31 5.70 -15.40
CA ASP A 50 -2.49 5.02 -14.40
C ASP A 50 -1.33 5.88 -13.92
N SER A 51 -0.79 6.74 -14.79
CA SER A 51 0.17 7.79 -14.43
C SER A 51 -0.41 8.77 -13.40
N ILE A 52 -1.64 9.27 -13.61
CA ILE A 52 -2.34 10.14 -12.64
C ILE A 52 -2.56 9.41 -11.31
N ARG A 53 -2.95 8.14 -11.35
CA ARG A 53 -3.14 7.32 -10.14
C ARG A 53 -1.83 7.09 -9.38
N ALA A 54 -0.75 6.81 -10.09
CA ALA A 54 0.58 6.67 -9.50
C ALA A 54 1.02 7.97 -8.83
N HIS A 55 0.85 9.11 -9.51
CA HIS A 55 1.19 10.43 -8.98
C HIS A 55 0.37 10.78 -7.73
N THR A 56 -0.94 10.55 -7.77
CA THR A 56 -1.84 10.74 -6.61
C THR A 56 -1.42 9.87 -5.43
N PHE A 57 -1.03 8.62 -5.69
CA PHE A 57 -0.53 7.73 -4.65
C PHE A 57 0.77 8.24 -4.04
N LEU A 58 1.75 8.64 -4.86
CA LEU A 58 3.04 9.19 -4.40
C LEU A 58 2.83 10.41 -3.49
N LEU A 59 1.96 11.35 -3.89
CA LEU A 59 1.58 12.50 -3.07
C LEU A 59 0.97 12.08 -1.72
N SER A 60 0.10 11.07 -1.72
CA SER A 60 -0.54 10.59 -0.48
C SER A 60 0.42 10.02 0.55
N ILE A 61 1.56 9.46 0.10
CA ILE A 61 2.61 8.90 0.96
C ILE A 61 3.78 9.86 1.15
N LYS A 62 3.64 11.11 0.69
CA LYS A 62 4.71 12.13 0.70
C LYS A 62 6.00 11.65 0.03
N ALA A 63 5.90 10.73 -0.91
CA ALA A 63 6.96 10.43 -1.84
C ALA A 63 6.89 11.49 -2.93
N GLY A 64 7.93 12.32 -3.06
CA GLY A 64 8.01 13.25 -4.17
C GLY A 64 7.86 12.49 -5.49
N ALA A 65 7.28 13.14 -6.49
CA ALA A 65 7.15 12.54 -7.82
C ALA A 65 8.50 12.34 -8.52
N ASN A 66 9.56 12.98 -8.03
CA ASN A 66 10.92 12.86 -8.52
C ASN A 66 11.75 12.00 -7.57
N LEU A 67 12.53 11.09 -8.13
CA LEU A 67 13.47 10.28 -7.36
C LEU A 67 14.66 11.17 -6.95
N PRO A 68 15.06 11.19 -5.66
CA PRO A 68 16.24 11.93 -5.23
C PRO A 68 17.51 11.35 -5.85
N GLU A 69 18.46 12.21 -6.21
CA GLU A 69 19.74 11.80 -6.76
C GLU A 69 20.47 10.82 -5.84
N GLY A 70 21.02 9.75 -6.41
CA GLY A 70 21.77 8.72 -5.69
C GLY A 70 20.92 7.78 -4.81
N VAL A 71 19.60 7.98 -4.69
CA VAL A 71 18.72 7.09 -3.91
C VAL A 71 18.10 6.04 -4.82
N PRO A 72 18.30 4.73 -4.56
CA PRO A 72 17.65 3.69 -5.33
C PRO A 72 16.13 3.76 -5.21
N LEU A 73 15.40 3.64 -6.33
CA LEU A 73 13.93 3.69 -6.39
C LEU A 73 13.24 2.81 -5.34
N LEU A 74 13.71 1.57 -5.19
CA LEU A 74 13.16 0.63 -4.21
C LEU A 74 13.33 1.12 -2.77
N VAL A 75 14.45 1.79 -2.46
CA VAL A 75 14.71 2.34 -1.12
C VAL A 75 13.82 3.56 -0.88
N HIS A 76 13.69 4.44 -1.88
CA HIS A 76 12.81 5.60 -1.80
C HIS A 76 11.35 5.21 -1.49
N LEU A 77 10.79 4.30 -2.29
CA LEU A 77 9.41 3.83 -2.10
C LEU A 77 9.24 3.09 -0.78
N ALA A 78 10.17 2.20 -0.41
CA ALA A 78 10.11 1.45 0.84
C ALA A 78 10.10 2.36 2.07
N ASN A 79 10.93 3.40 2.07
CA ASN A 79 11.00 4.40 3.14
C ASN A 79 9.69 5.22 3.21
N ALA A 80 9.15 5.66 2.07
CA ALA A 80 7.93 6.48 2.05
C ALA A 80 6.70 5.77 2.64
N VAL A 81 6.59 4.44 2.48
CA VAL A 81 5.52 3.63 3.07
C VAL A 81 5.90 2.89 4.36
N ASN A 82 7.09 3.15 4.89
CA ASN A 82 7.62 2.53 6.11
C ASN A 82 7.57 0.99 6.08
N ILE A 83 8.12 0.38 5.02
CA ILE A 83 8.31 -1.07 4.90
C ILE A 83 9.76 -1.38 4.52
N SER A 84 10.19 -2.63 4.72
CA SER A 84 11.52 -3.05 4.26
C SER A 84 11.59 -3.16 2.73
N LYS A 85 12.79 -2.92 2.19
CA LYS A 85 13.11 -3.11 0.77
C LYS A 85 12.75 -4.53 0.30
N ASP A 86 13.07 -5.55 1.09
CA ASP A 86 12.78 -6.95 0.74
C ASP A 86 11.27 -7.21 0.63
N ARG A 87 10.47 -6.58 1.49
CA ARG A 87 9.02 -6.69 1.44
C ARG A 87 8.47 -6.02 0.18
N LEU A 88 8.98 -4.85 -0.19
CA LEU A 88 8.62 -4.20 -1.44
C LEU A 88 8.97 -5.07 -2.65
N GLN A 89 10.18 -5.65 -2.67
CA GLN A 89 10.58 -6.56 -3.75
C GLN A 89 9.67 -7.79 -3.86
N ARG A 90 9.23 -8.37 -2.74
CA ARG A 90 8.25 -9.48 -2.77
C ARG A 90 6.92 -9.04 -3.37
N ILE A 91 6.39 -7.89 -2.97
CA ILE A 91 5.14 -7.33 -3.52
C ILE A 91 5.25 -7.15 -5.04
N LEU A 92 6.36 -6.60 -5.53
CA LEU A 92 6.58 -6.40 -6.96
C LEU A 92 6.69 -7.74 -7.72
N ARG A 93 7.39 -8.73 -7.15
CA ARG A 93 7.49 -10.08 -7.75
C ARG A 93 6.13 -10.78 -7.81
N GLU A 94 5.34 -10.69 -6.74
CA GLU A 94 3.98 -11.24 -6.72
C GLU A 94 3.08 -10.55 -7.75
N ALA A 95 3.19 -9.23 -7.90
CA ALA A 95 2.43 -8.50 -8.91
C ALA A 95 2.86 -8.90 -10.33
N ALA A 96 4.16 -9.06 -10.60
CA ALA A 96 4.67 -9.49 -11.90
C ALA A 96 4.24 -10.91 -12.30
N LYS A 97 4.03 -11.80 -11.32
CA LYS A 97 3.50 -13.16 -11.58
C LYS A 97 2.01 -13.18 -11.90
N ASN A 98 1.27 -12.16 -11.47
CA ASN A 98 -0.18 -12.05 -11.62
C ASN A 98 -0.60 -11.03 -12.71
N ALA A 99 0.36 -10.44 -13.41
CA ALA A 99 0.17 -9.48 -14.49
C ALA A 99 0.16 -10.19 -15.84
#